data_AF-A0AAQ3Y278-F1
#
_entry.id   AF-A0AAQ3Y278-F1
#
_cell.length_a   1.000
_cell.length_b   1.000
_cell.length_c   1.000
_cell.angle_alpha   90.00
_cell.angle_beta   90.00
_cell.angle_gamma   90.00
#
_symmetry.space_group_name_H-M   'P 1'
#
loop_
_entity.id
_entity.type
_entity.pdbx_description
1 polymer ?
#
loop_
_entity_poly.entity_id
_entity_poly.type
_entity_poly.pdbx_seq_one_letter_code
_entity_poly.pdbx_strand_id
1 'polypeptide(L)'
;MTYTNDDSAYFCQELVYRKSKLYVIEYMAEKDFYINVQNKILLFQNKKDIKKYTEKAKISIKEEDILEERINLDKLVNWLKEENSVVNNSEFLTLWNFFDDVSISIGKTFIGNNNDYDCVYTKLFYGNNLPAINTSGKEYNPEWNESEVIQFNRVMENGLKLFQENIEIYVFLNR
;
A
#
# COMPACT_ATOMS: atom_id res chain seq x y z
N MET A 1 -8.36 26.03 10.90
CA MET A 1 -9.48 25.49 10.11
C MET A 1 -9.93 24.21 10.79
N THR A 2 -11.10 24.22 11.41
CA THR A 2 -11.73 23.07 12.05
C THR A 2 -12.46 22.28 10.96
N TYR A 3 -11.94 21.10 10.60
CA TYR A 3 -12.64 20.20 9.69
C TYR A 3 -13.89 19.68 10.38
N THR A 4 -15.04 19.91 9.72
CA THR A 4 -16.34 19.37 10.10
C THR A 4 -16.37 17.87 9.84
N ASN A 5 -16.91 17.12 10.80
CA ASN A 5 -17.22 15.70 10.71
C ASN A 5 -18.00 15.39 9.43
N ASP A 6 -17.33 14.78 8.46
CA ASP A 6 -17.99 13.97 7.45
C ASP A 6 -17.81 12.50 7.88
N ASP A 7 -18.92 11.78 8.03
CA ASP A 7 -19.04 10.55 8.81
C ASP A 7 -18.37 9.30 8.19
N SER A 8 -17.50 9.47 7.19
CA SER A 8 -16.73 8.38 6.57
C SER A 8 -15.49 8.89 5.84
N ALA A 9 -14.67 9.71 6.50
CA ALA A 9 -13.44 10.20 5.90
C ALA A 9 -12.27 9.21 6.02
N TYR A 10 -12.40 8.15 6.83
CA TYR A 10 -11.33 7.18 7.07
C TYR A 10 -11.80 5.76 6.86
N PHE A 11 -10.91 4.90 6.39
CA PHE A 11 -11.09 3.46 6.35
C PHE A 11 -9.85 2.76 6.88
N CYS A 12 -9.97 1.45 7.05
CA CYS A 12 -8.86 0.64 7.50
C CYS A 12 -8.57 -0.45 6.47
N GLN A 13 -7.32 -0.57 6.06
CA GLN A 13 -6.87 -1.65 5.19
C GLN A 13 -6.09 -2.68 6.00
N GLU A 14 -6.41 -3.96 5.77
CA GLU A 14 -5.61 -5.07 6.26
C GLU A 14 -4.39 -5.31 5.36
N LEU A 15 -3.23 -5.55 5.98
CA LEU A 15 -2.00 -5.95 5.30
C LEU A 15 -1.29 -7.09 6.03
N VAL A 16 -0.54 -7.91 5.29
CA VAL A 16 0.33 -8.96 5.85
C VAL A 16 1.79 -8.54 5.79
N TYR A 17 2.44 -8.52 6.95
CA TYR A 17 3.86 -8.19 7.08
C TYR A 17 4.48 -8.87 8.30
N ARG A 18 5.67 -9.46 8.13
CA ARG A 18 6.40 -10.23 9.16
C ARG A 18 5.54 -11.34 9.77
N LYS A 19 4.85 -12.08 8.91
CA LYS A 19 3.94 -13.19 9.21
C LYS A 19 2.80 -12.80 10.15
N SER A 20 2.48 -11.51 10.19
CA SER A 20 1.44 -10.94 11.03
C SER A 20 0.43 -10.21 10.15
N LYS A 21 -0.84 -10.40 10.48
CA LYS A 21 -1.94 -9.58 9.96
C LYS A 21 -1.93 -8.26 10.74
N LEU A 22 -1.78 -7.16 10.03
CA LEU A 22 -1.74 -5.81 10.56
C LEU A 22 -2.81 -4.95 9.87
N TYR A 23 -3.09 -3.81 10.47
CA TYR A 23 -4.10 -2.88 10.01
C TYR A 23 -3.50 -1.49 9.91
N VAL A 24 -3.84 -0.76 8.86
CA VAL A 24 -3.43 0.63 8.64
C VAL A 24 -4.67 1.48 8.38
N ILE A 25 -4.68 2.71 8.89
CA ILE A 25 -5.77 3.67 8.67
C ILE A 25 -5.40 4.54 7.48
N GLU A 26 -6.35 4.70 6.56
CA GLU A 26 -6.26 5.52 5.36
C GLU A 26 -7.32 6.62 5.39
N TYR A 27 -7.00 7.77 4.80
CA TYR A 27 -7.95 8.84 4.55
C TYR A 27 -8.60 8.61 3.17
N MET A 28 -9.92 8.77 3.05
CA MET A 28 -10.63 8.54 1.78
C MET A 28 -10.46 9.68 0.78
N ALA A 29 -10.32 10.92 1.26
CA ALA A 29 -10.35 12.09 0.38
C ALA A 29 -8.97 12.49 -0.17
N GLU A 30 -7.89 12.04 0.48
CA GLU A 30 -6.50 12.18 0.02
C GLU A 30 -5.87 10.79 0.11
N LYS A 31 -5.00 10.43 -0.84
CA LYS A 31 -4.36 9.11 -0.91
C LYS A 31 -3.27 8.95 0.16
N ASP A 32 -3.68 9.08 1.41
CA ASP A 32 -2.80 9.35 2.53
C ASP A 32 -3.14 8.41 3.69
N PHE A 33 -2.11 7.73 4.21
CA PHE A 33 -2.15 7.01 5.45
C PHE A 33 -2.19 7.98 6.63
N TYR A 34 -2.91 7.58 7.66
CA TYR A 34 -2.87 8.28 8.92
C TYR A 34 -1.49 8.13 9.58
N ILE A 35 -0.83 9.27 9.80
CA ILE A 35 0.50 9.36 10.42
C ILE A 35 0.44 9.90 11.84
N ASN A 36 1.40 9.50 12.67
CA ASN A 36 1.57 10.05 14.01
C ASN A 36 2.35 11.38 14.00
N VAL A 37 2.51 12.00 15.18
CA VAL A 37 3.26 13.25 15.37
C VAL A 37 4.75 13.16 15.01
N GLN A 38 5.30 11.96 14.83
CA GLN A 38 6.68 11.71 14.39
C GLN A 38 6.76 11.41 12.89
N ASN A 39 5.68 11.64 12.12
CA ASN A 39 5.60 11.36 10.70
C ASN A 39 5.83 9.87 10.37
N LYS A 40 5.28 8.98 11.22
CA LYS A 40 5.27 7.53 11.00
C LYS A 40 3.86 7.03 10.73
N ILE A 41 3.74 6.10 9.79
CA ILE A 41 2.50 5.37 9.53
C ILE A 41 2.25 4.39 10.68
N LEU A 42 1.07 4.47 11.29
CA LEU A 42 0.72 3.60 12.40
C LEU A 42 0.13 2.28 11.91
N LEU A 43 0.68 1.17 12.39
CA LEU A 43 0.16 -0.18 12.16
C LEU A 43 -0.43 -0.76 13.44
N PHE A 44 -1.60 -1.35 13.36
CA PHE A 44 -2.29 -1.95 14.50
C PHE A 44 -2.30 -3.47 14.36
N GLN A 45 -2.18 -4.20 15.47
CA GLN A 45 -2.18 -5.67 15.46
C GLN A 45 -3.58 -6.28 15.56
N ASN A 46 -4.56 -5.50 16.00
CA ASN A 46 -5.93 -5.98 16.23
C ASN A 46 -6.94 -4.83 16.14
N LYS A 47 -8.18 -5.18 15.80
CA LYS A 47 -9.30 -4.24 15.66
C LYS A 47 -9.62 -3.48 16.96
N LYS A 48 -9.34 -4.07 18.13
CA LYS A 48 -9.57 -3.43 19.42
C LYS A 48 -8.64 -2.22 19.64
N ASP A 49 -7.39 -2.31 19.20
CA ASP A 49 -6.44 -1.21 19.30
C ASP A 49 -6.77 -0.08 18.31
N ILE A 50 -7.25 -0.42 17.11
CA ILE A 50 -7.79 0.56 16.16
C ILE A 50 -8.92 1.34 16.83
N LYS A 51 -9.94 0.64 17.35
CA LYS A 51 -11.10 1.26 18.01
C LYS A 51 -10.70 2.20 19.14
N LYS A 52 -9.81 1.74 20.04
CA LYS A 52 -9.32 2.58 21.15
C LYS A 52 -8.58 3.81 20.66
N TYR A 53 -7.76 3.65 19.61
CA TYR A 53 -7.00 4.76 19.04
C TYR A 53 -7.93 5.78 18.40
N THR A 54 -8.88 5.33 17.57
CA THR A 54 -9.81 6.19 16.85
C THR A 54 -10.77 6.91 17.81
N GLU A 55 -11.24 6.25 18.89
CA GLU A 55 -11.99 6.89 19.97
C GLU A 55 -11.22 8.06 20.60
N LYS A 56 -9.93 7.86 20.91
CA LYS A 56 -9.07 8.91 21.48
C LYS A 56 -8.78 10.02 20.48
N ALA A 57 -8.57 9.67 19.21
CA ALA A 57 -8.29 10.60 18.13
C ALA A 57 -9.55 11.31 17.58
N LYS A 58 -10.75 10.93 18.05
CA LYS A 58 -12.04 11.39 17.51
C LYS A 58 -12.20 11.10 16.02
N ILE A 59 -11.68 9.96 15.58
CA ILE A 59 -11.80 9.42 14.22
C ILE A 59 -12.96 8.42 14.21
N SER A 60 -13.83 8.48 13.21
CA SER A 60 -14.91 7.52 13.01
C SER A 60 -14.49 6.49 11.96
N ILE A 61 -14.43 5.21 12.34
CA ILE A 61 -14.24 4.05 11.46
C ILE A 61 -15.24 3.00 11.93
N LYS A 62 -16.11 2.53 11.05
CA LYS A 62 -17.07 1.46 11.33
C LYS A 62 -16.46 0.11 10.96
N GLU A 63 -17.10 -0.98 11.38
CA GLU A 63 -16.57 -2.32 11.11
C GLU A 63 -16.59 -2.63 9.60
N GLU A 64 -17.60 -2.13 8.89
CA GLU A 64 -17.72 -2.19 7.43
C GLU A 64 -16.65 -1.39 6.68
N ASP A 65 -15.99 -0.45 7.34
CA ASP A 65 -14.88 0.34 6.78
C ASP A 65 -13.53 -0.37 6.93
N ILE A 66 -13.52 -1.59 7.50
CA ILE A 66 -12.32 -2.44 7.57
C ILE A 66 -12.31 -3.36 6.35
N LEU A 67 -11.47 -3.02 5.38
CA LEU A 67 -11.31 -3.75 4.13
C LEU A 67 -10.39 -4.95 4.32
N GLU A 68 -10.83 -6.11 3.83
CA GLU A 68 -10.05 -7.36 3.87
C GLU A 68 -8.83 -7.32 2.93
N GLU A 69 -7.89 -8.25 3.17
CA GLU A 69 -6.50 -8.27 2.68
C GLU A 69 -6.34 -7.97 1.17
N ARG A 70 -5.77 -6.80 0.85
CA ARG A 70 -5.30 -6.45 -0.50
C ARG A 70 -3.78 -6.39 -0.61
N ILE A 71 -3.05 -6.36 0.51
CA ILE A 71 -1.63 -6.02 0.54
C ILE A 71 -0.86 -7.08 1.31
N ASN A 72 0.09 -7.74 0.64
CA ASN A 72 0.91 -8.79 1.24
C ASN A 72 2.40 -8.51 1.01
N LEU A 73 3.04 -7.89 1.98
CA LEU A 73 4.46 -7.52 1.91
C LEU A 73 5.38 -8.73 2.12
N ASP A 74 4.91 -9.79 2.76
CA ASP A 74 5.69 -11.02 2.91
C ASP A 74 5.88 -11.74 1.58
N LYS A 75 4.83 -11.76 0.73
CA LYS A 75 4.95 -12.26 -0.65
C LYS A 75 5.98 -11.48 -1.44
N LEU A 76 5.95 -10.14 -1.37
CA LEU A 76 6.97 -9.30 -2.01
C LEU A 76 8.38 -9.64 -1.50
N VAL A 77 8.56 -9.75 -0.18
CA VAL A 77 9.85 -10.09 0.43
C VAL A 77 10.36 -11.45 -0.03
N ASN A 78 9.48 -12.43 -0.23
CA ASN A 78 9.86 -13.74 -0.73
C ASN A 78 10.18 -13.68 -2.22
N TRP A 79 9.35 -12.99 -3.01
CA TRP A 79 9.55 -12.81 -4.44
C TRP A 79 10.90 -12.13 -4.75
N LEU A 80 11.28 -11.10 -3.98
CA LEU A 80 12.58 -10.41 -4.13
C LEU A 80 13.80 -11.31 -3.83
N LYS A 81 13.61 -12.47 -3.18
CA LYS A 81 14.69 -13.43 -2.87
C LYS A 81 14.81 -14.54 -3.90
N GLU A 82 13.78 -14.75 -4.70
CA GLU A 82 13.71 -15.86 -5.65
C GLU A 82 14.19 -15.42 -7.03
N GLU A 83 15.15 -16.16 -7.59
CA GLU A 83 15.57 -15.94 -8.97
C GLU A 83 14.50 -16.47 -9.94
N ASN A 84 14.11 -15.66 -10.93
CA ASN A 84 13.16 -16.00 -12.00
C ASN A 84 11.68 -16.11 -11.59
N SER A 85 11.26 -15.43 -10.51
CA SER A 85 9.84 -15.42 -10.13
C SER A 85 8.98 -14.61 -11.10
N VAL A 86 7.80 -15.15 -11.41
CA VAL A 86 6.84 -14.53 -12.35
C VAL A 86 6.20 -13.31 -11.70
N VAL A 87 6.05 -12.22 -12.46
CA VAL A 87 5.38 -10.99 -12.01
C VAL A 87 3.86 -11.20 -12.06
N ASN A 88 3.19 -11.09 -10.91
CA ASN A 88 1.73 -10.98 -10.85
C ASN A 88 1.32 -9.51 -11.00
N ASN A 89 0.80 -9.15 -12.17
CA ASN A 89 0.48 -7.76 -12.52
C ASN A 89 -0.47 -7.08 -11.51
N SER A 90 -1.45 -7.80 -10.99
CA SER A 90 -2.46 -7.24 -10.07
C SER A 90 -1.89 -7.02 -8.67
N GLU A 91 -1.17 -8.01 -8.16
CA GLU A 91 -0.53 -7.92 -6.85
C GLU A 91 0.53 -6.81 -6.82
N PHE A 92 1.35 -6.71 -7.87
CA PHE A 92 2.41 -5.72 -7.93
C PHE A 92 1.96 -4.32 -8.29
N LEU A 93 0.88 -4.16 -9.08
CA LEU A 93 0.26 -2.85 -9.25
C LEU A 93 -0.32 -2.35 -7.92
N THR A 94 -0.92 -3.24 -7.13
CA THR A 94 -1.43 -2.90 -5.79
C THR A 94 -0.30 -2.46 -4.87
N LEU A 95 0.83 -3.19 -4.86
CA LEU A 95 2.02 -2.82 -4.08
C LEU A 95 2.65 -1.50 -4.54
N TRP A 96 2.71 -1.25 -5.86
CA TRP A 96 3.23 0.01 -6.39
C TRP A 96 2.40 1.19 -5.91
N ASN A 97 1.08 1.11 -6.05
CA ASN A 97 0.17 2.16 -5.58
C ASN A 97 0.27 2.35 -4.07
N PHE A 98 0.34 1.25 -3.31
CA PHE A 98 0.58 1.30 -1.87
C PHE A 98 1.86 2.07 -1.51
N PHE A 99 2.96 1.85 -2.23
CA PHE A 99 4.21 2.57 -1.96
C PHE A 99 4.17 4.04 -2.40
N ASP A 100 3.42 4.37 -3.45
CA ASP A 100 3.12 5.75 -3.81
C ASP A 100 2.38 6.46 -2.66
N ASP A 101 1.29 5.85 -2.17
CA ASP A 101 0.51 6.36 -1.05
C ASP A 101 1.36 6.51 0.23
N VAL A 102 2.24 5.53 0.53
CA VAL A 102 3.22 5.63 1.63
C VAL A 102 4.09 6.86 1.47
N SER A 103 4.57 7.12 0.25
CA SER A 103 5.49 8.20 -0.06
C SER A 103 4.86 9.58 0.12
N ILE A 104 3.61 9.73 -0.35
CA ILE A 104 2.80 10.94 -0.20
C ILE A 104 2.57 11.21 1.28
N SER A 105 2.10 10.20 2.02
CA SER A 105 1.75 10.30 3.45
C SER A 105 2.89 10.82 4.32
N ILE A 106 4.11 10.39 4.05
CA ILE A 106 5.29 10.74 4.85
C ILE A 106 6.13 11.87 4.22
N GLY A 107 5.70 12.41 3.08
CA GLY A 107 6.39 13.48 2.35
C GLY A 107 7.78 13.08 1.85
N LYS A 108 7.96 11.85 1.37
CA LYS A 108 9.24 11.33 0.84
C LYS A 108 9.10 10.91 -0.62
N THR A 109 10.23 10.86 -1.32
CA THR A 109 10.26 10.41 -2.72
C THR A 109 10.23 8.89 -2.80
N PHE A 110 9.24 8.37 -3.52
CA PHE A 110 9.24 7.02 -4.07
C PHE A 110 9.75 7.05 -5.51
N ILE A 111 10.74 6.22 -5.83
CA ILE A 111 11.37 6.27 -7.16
C ILE A 111 10.41 5.84 -8.27
N GLY A 112 9.39 5.03 -7.95
CA GLY A 112 8.38 4.60 -8.91
C GLY A 112 7.56 5.76 -9.51
N ASN A 113 7.64 6.96 -8.92
CA ASN A 113 7.00 8.17 -9.42
C ASN A 113 7.87 8.94 -10.43
N ASN A 114 9.09 8.47 -10.72
CA ASN A 114 9.90 9.01 -11.79
C ASN A 114 9.49 8.39 -13.13
N ASN A 115 9.32 9.24 -14.15
CA ASN A 115 8.99 8.88 -15.53
C ASN A 115 9.92 7.81 -16.14
N ASP A 116 11.15 7.66 -15.64
CA ASP A 116 12.07 6.58 -16.03
C ASP A 116 11.45 5.18 -15.83
N TYR A 117 10.47 5.04 -14.95
CA TYR A 117 9.79 3.79 -14.62
C TYR A 117 8.39 3.66 -15.23
N ASP A 118 7.92 4.64 -15.99
CA ASP A 118 6.57 4.66 -16.58
C ASP A 118 6.30 3.44 -17.47
N CYS A 119 7.32 2.95 -18.19
CA CYS A 119 7.21 1.76 -19.03
C CYS A 119 6.82 0.52 -18.21
N VAL A 120 7.49 0.32 -17.07
CA VAL A 120 7.25 -0.81 -16.16
C VAL A 120 5.86 -0.68 -15.54
N TYR A 121 5.51 0.50 -15.01
CA TYR A 121 4.19 0.74 -14.43
C TYR A 121 3.07 0.52 -15.45
N THR A 122 3.25 1.03 -16.67
CA THR A 122 2.30 0.89 -17.77
C THR A 122 2.05 -0.58 -18.13
N LYS A 123 3.12 -1.40 -18.18
CA LYS A 123 2.99 -2.85 -18.41
C LYS A 123 2.20 -3.54 -17.30
N LEU A 124 2.48 -3.24 -16.02
CA LEU A 124 1.70 -3.78 -14.90
C LEU A 124 0.23 -3.39 -15.04
N PHE A 125 -0.05 -2.12 -15.31
CA PHE A 125 -1.40 -1.59 -15.43
C PHE A 125 -2.20 -2.26 -16.54
N TYR A 126 -1.69 -2.30 -17.77
CA TYR A 126 -2.40 -2.95 -18.87
C TYR A 126 -2.45 -4.47 -18.73
N GLY A 127 -1.45 -5.08 -18.06
CA GLY A 127 -1.41 -6.50 -17.76
C GLY A 127 -2.54 -6.98 -16.82
N ASN A 128 -3.28 -6.06 -16.21
CA ASN A 128 -4.50 -6.37 -15.43
C ASN A 128 -5.74 -6.58 -16.32
N ASN A 129 -5.69 -6.29 -17.61
CA ASN A 129 -6.78 -6.52 -18.58
C ASN A 129 -8.15 -6.00 -18.12
N LEU A 130 -8.20 -4.84 -17.45
CA LEU A 130 -9.44 -4.27 -16.91
C LEU A 130 -10.49 -4.10 -18.03
N PRO A 131 -11.73 -4.61 -17.88
CA PRO A 131 -12.75 -4.56 -18.93
C PRO A 131 -13.10 -3.16 -19.43
N ALA A 132 -12.95 -2.16 -18.56
CA ALA A 132 -13.18 -0.75 -18.90
C ALA A 132 -12.13 -0.18 -19.88
N ILE A 133 -10.97 -0.83 -20.00
CA ILE A 133 -9.82 -0.37 -20.80
C ILE A 133 -9.59 -1.32 -21.97
N ASN A 134 -9.56 -2.63 -21.70
CA ASN A 134 -9.39 -3.64 -22.73
C ASN A 134 -10.74 -4.01 -23.36
N THR A 135 -11.20 -3.16 -24.27
CA THR A 135 -12.45 -3.35 -25.01
C THR A 135 -12.29 -4.24 -26.26
N SER A 136 -11.05 -4.66 -26.56
CA SER A 136 -10.72 -5.42 -27.77
C SER A 136 -11.09 -6.91 -27.67
N GLY A 137 -11.34 -7.42 -26.46
CA GLY A 137 -11.54 -8.84 -26.18
C GLY A 137 -10.28 -9.71 -26.28
N LYS A 138 -9.09 -9.12 -26.52
CA LYS A 138 -7.80 -9.83 -26.56
C LYS A 138 -7.04 -9.60 -25.27
N GLU A 139 -6.64 -10.68 -24.59
CA GLU A 139 -5.80 -10.57 -23.40
C GLU A 139 -4.39 -10.06 -23.75
N TYR A 140 -3.92 -9.09 -22.97
CA TYR A 140 -2.55 -8.63 -22.97
C TYR A 140 -1.77 -9.30 -21.84
N ASN A 141 -0.76 -10.08 -22.20
CA ASN A 141 0.16 -10.72 -21.26
C ASN A 141 1.54 -10.08 -21.45
N PRO A 142 2.00 -9.20 -20.53
CA PRO A 142 3.25 -8.50 -20.71
C PRO A 142 4.44 -9.46 -20.66
N GLU A 143 5.32 -9.35 -21.67
CA GLU A 143 6.64 -9.95 -21.64
C GLU A 143 7.61 -8.97 -20.95
N TRP A 144 8.43 -9.52 -20.05
CA TRP A 144 9.40 -8.76 -19.26
C TRP A 144 10.81 -9.08 -19.74
N ASN A 145 11.55 -8.07 -20.18
CA ASN A 145 12.98 -8.23 -20.46
C ASN A 145 13.82 -8.02 -19.19
N GLU A 146 15.09 -8.42 -19.24
CA GLU A 146 16.01 -8.34 -18.10
C GLU A 146 16.14 -6.92 -17.52
N SER A 147 16.23 -5.90 -18.38
CA SER A 147 16.31 -4.50 -17.94
C SER A 147 15.04 -4.06 -17.21
N GLU A 148 13.86 -4.46 -17.69
CA GLU A 148 12.59 -4.14 -17.05
C GLU A 148 12.44 -4.85 -15.70
N VAL A 149 12.88 -6.10 -15.60
CA VAL A 149 12.91 -6.83 -14.33
C VAL A 149 13.84 -6.14 -13.32
N ILE A 150 15.02 -5.69 -13.76
CA ILE A 150 15.95 -4.94 -12.89
C ILE A 150 15.31 -3.63 -12.40
N GLN A 151 14.66 -2.87 -13.30
CA GLN A 151 13.97 -1.63 -12.94
C GLN A 151 12.83 -1.91 -11.95
N PHE A 152 12.04 -2.94 -12.22
CA PHE A 152 10.94 -3.38 -11.37
C PHE A 152 11.42 -3.75 -9.96
N ASN A 153 12.48 -4.58 -9.85
CA ASN A 153 13.07 -4.95 -8.56
C ASN A 153 13.51 -3.71 -7.78
N ARG A 154 14.19 -2.77 -8.45
CA ARG A 154 14.66 -1.54 -7.82
C ARG A 154 13.51 -0.70 -7.26
N VAL A 155 12.39 -0.59 -7.98
CA VAL A 155 11.19 0.12 -7.51
C VAL A 155 10.60 -0.58 -6.28
N MET A 156 10.41 -1.89 -6.35
CA MET A 156 9.83 -2.66 -5.24
C MET A 156 10.70 -2.65 -3.99
N GLU A 157 12.02 -2.76 -4.12
CA GLU A 157 12.97 -2.64 -3.01
C GLU A 157 12.94 -1.24 -2.40
N ASN A 158 12.88 -0.19 -3.23
CA ASN A 158 12.79 1.18 -2.76
C ASN A 158 11.50 1.44 -1.97
N GLY A 159 10.35 1.02 -2.51
CA GLY A 159 9.06 1.15 -1.84
C GLY A 159 9.02 0.37 -0.52
N LEU A 160 9.49 -0.88 -0.51
CA LEU A 160 9.57 -1.70 0.70
C LEU A 160 10.46 -1.04 1.76
N LYS A 161 11.64 -0.55 1.38
CA LYS A 161 12.54 0.17 2.30
C LYS A 161 11.87 1.42 2.86
N LEU A 162 11.20 2.19 1.99
CA LEU A 162 10.49 3.41 2.38
C LEU A 162 9.42 3.11 3.43
N PHE A 163 8.61 2.07 3.21
CA PHE A 163 7.64 1.59 4.19
C PHE A 163 8.32 1.18 5.51
N GLN A 164 9.31 0.29 5.45
CA GLN A 164 9.98 -0.28 6.63
C GLN A 164 10.62 0.77 7.55
N GLU A 165 11.21 1.80 6.96
CA GLU A 165 11.86 2.88 7.72
C GLU A 165 10.85 3.86 8.35
N ASN A 166 9.59 3.84 7.92
CA ASN A 166 8.61 4.88 8.26
C ASN A 166 7.31 4.37 8.88
N ILE A 167 7.31 3.13 9.37
CA ILE A 167 6.20 2.56 10.15
C ILE A 167 6.50 2.52 11.65
N GLU A 168 5.43 2.48 12.43
CA GLU A 168 5.45 2.18 13.86
C GLU A 168 4.29 1.22 14.19
N ILE A 169 4.59 0.12 14.88
CA ILE A 169 3.54 -0.77 15.39
C ILE A 169 2.99 -0.18 16.69
N TYR A 170 1.72 0.19 16.65
CA TYR A 170 1.01 0.71 17.80
C TYR A 170 0.78 -0.38 18.84
N VAL A 171 1.17 -0.09 20.09
CA VAL A 171 0.91 -0.95 21.25
C VAL A 171 0.15 -0.14 22.29
N PHE A 172 -1.09 -0.55 22.58
CA PHE A 172 -1.86 0.07 23.65
C PHE A 172 -1.31 -0.38 25.01
N LEU A 173 -0.56 0.49 25.69
CA LEU A 173 -0.20 0.29 27.09
C LEU A 173 -1.38 0.72 27.97
N ASN A 174 -2.03 -0.23 28.65
CA ASN A 174 -2.96 0.08 29.74
C ASN A 174 -2.13 0.77 30.86
N ARG A 175 -2.20 2.10 30.95
CA ARG A 175 -1.79 2.85 32.14
C ARG A 175 -3.03 3.40 32.81
#